data_AF-A0A852Z5I8-F1
#
_entry.id   AF-A0A852Z5I8-F1
#
_cell.length_a   1.000
_cell.length_b   1.000
_cell.length_c   1.000
_cell.angle_alpha   90.00
_cell.angle_beta   90.00
_cell.angle_gamma   90.00
#
_symmetry.space_group_name_H-M   'P 1'
#
loop_
_entity.id
_entity.type
_entity.pdbx_description
1 polymer ?
#
loop_
_entity_poly.entity_id
_entity_poly.type
_entity_poly.pdbx_seq_one_letter_code
_entity_poly.pdbx_strand_id
1 'polypeptide(L)' 'MTDVERLQRMVADLRAMRDQCEPKSREDQRYFHFSNAASQLLWLIGDLQAEEG' A
#
# COMPACT_ATOMS: atom_id res chain seq x y z
N MET A 1 16.98 5.69 -6.62
CA MET A 1 15.67 5.20 -6.15
C MET A 1 14.93 4.68 -7.36
N THR A 2 14.69 3.38 -7.44
CA THR A 2 13.89 2.76 -8.51
C THR A 2 12.40 3.05 -8.30
N ASP A 3 11.58 2.84 -9.33
CA ASP A 3 10.13 2.92 -9.17
C ASP A 3 9.62 1.92 -8.12
N VAL A 4 10.20 0.72 -8.06
CA VAL A 4 9.92 -0.29 -7.02
C VAL A 4 10.21 0.23 -5.62
N GLU A 5 11.39 0.82 -5.38
CA GLU A 5 11.75 1.39 -4.07
C GLU A 5 10.80 2.53 -3.67
N ARG A 6 10.40 3.38 -4.63
CA ARG A 6 9.43 4.46 -4.39
C ARG A 6 8.07 3.89 -3.97
N LEU A 7 7.56 2.89 -4.69
CA LEU A 7 6.28 2.27 -4.39
C LEU A 7 6.30 1.53 -3.04
N GLN A 8 7.40 0.85 -2.71
CA GLN A 8 7.58 0.21 -1.41
C GLN A 8 7.52 1.22 -0.26
N ARG A 9 8.13 2.40 -0.43
CA ARG A 9 8.03 3.48 0.56
C ARG A 9 6.59 3.96 0.74
N MET A 10 5.87 4.17 -0.36
CA MET A 10 4.45 4.57 -0.31
C MET A 10 3.58 3.52 0.40
N VAL A 11 3.84 2.22 0.20
CA VAL A 11 3.15 1.15 0.95
C VAL A 11 3.37 1.28 2.46
N ALA A 12 4.61 1.56 2.88
CA ALA A 12 4.92 1.75 4.30
C ALA A 12 4.17 2.95 4.88
N ASP A 13 4.14 4.08 4.17
CA ASP A 13 3.45 5.29 4.60
C ASP A 13 1.92 5.05 4.70
N LEU A 14 1.31 4.38 3.71
CA LEU A 14 -0.11 4.03 3.74
C LEU A 14 -0.47 3.10 4.90
N ARG A 15 0.40 2.13 5.23
CA ARG A 15 0.20 1.25 6.39
C ARG A 15 0.28 2.04 7.69
N ALA A 16 1.22 2.97 7.82
CA ALA A 16 1.31 3.84 8.99
C ALA A 16 0.05 4.72 9.14
N MET A 17 -0.50 5.27 8.05
CA MET A 17 -1.76 6.01 8.07
C MET A 17 -2.96 5.13 8.43
N ARG A 18 -3.02 3.89 7.90
CA ARG A 18 -4.04 2.89 8.24
C ARG A 18 -4.01 2.57 9.73
N ASP A 19 -2.83 2.39 10.31
CA ASP A 19 -2.67 1.98 11.70
C ASP A 19 -3.12 3.07 12.70
N GLN A 20 -3.23 4.32 12.23
CA GLN A 20 -3.82 5.45 12.97
C GLN A 20 -5.35 5.53 12.85
N CYS A 21 -5.99 4.72 12.01
CA CYS A 21 -7.44 4.70 11.86
C CYS A 21 -8.08 3.86 12.97
N GLU A 22 -9.15 4.40 13.56
CA GLU A 22 -10.04 3.68 14.47
C GLU A 22 -11.50 3.92 14.05
N PRO A 23 -12.34 2.87 13.98
CA PRO A 23 -12.00 1.47 14.25
C PRO A 23 -11.14 0.84 13.15
N LYS A 24 -10.30 -0.14 13.50
CA LYS A 24 -9.57 -1.00 12.54
C LYS A 24 -10.50 -1.99 11.83
N SER A 25 -11.52 -1.47 11.17
CA SER A 25 -12.59 -2.21 10.53
C SER A 25 -12.68 -1.85 9.05
N ARG A 26 -13.11 -2.79 8.23
CA ARG A 26 -13.46 -2.53 6.82
C ARG A 26 -14.66 -1.60 6.66
N GLU A 27 -15.45 -1.42 7.72
CA GLU A 27 -16.57 -0.48 7.75
C GLU A 27 -16.08 0.97 7.93
N ASP A 28 -14.89 1.19 8.50
CA ASP A 28 -14.27 2.51 8.49
C ASP A 28 -13.66 2.78 7.11
N GLN A 29 -14.17 3.81 6.45
CA GLN A 29 -13.77 4.14 5.09
C GLN A 29 -12.28 4.49 5.00
N ARG A 30 -11.71 5.19 5.98
CA ARG A 30 -10.30 5.59 5.93
C ARG A 30 -9.39 4.38 6.08
N TYR A 31 -9.67 3.52 7.06
CA TYR A 31 -8.97 2.25 7.24
C TYR A 31 -9.03 1.40 5.96
N PHE A 32 -10.24 1.26 5.38
CA PHE A 32 -10.43 0.52 4.14
C PHE A 32 -9.65 1.12 2.98
N HIS A 33 -9.70 2.44 2.77
CA HIS A 33 -9.00 3.09 1.66
C HIS A 33 -7.48 2.95 1.77
N PHE A 34 -6.88 3.17 2.94
CA PHE A 34 -5.44 2.97 3.13
C PHE A 34 -5.04 1.51 2.95
N SER A 35 -5.84 0.58 3.47
CA SER A 35 -5.59 -0.85 3.28
C SER A 35 -5.69 -1.27 1.81
N ASN A 36 -6.68 -0.76 1.07
CA ASN A 36 -6.87 -1.08 -0.34
C ASN A 36 -5.73 -0.49 -1.18
N ALA A 37 -5.38 0.78 -0.97
CA ALA A 37 -4.29 1.43 -1.69
C ALA A 37 -2.96 0.69 -1.49
N ALA A 38 -2.63 0.31 -0.26
CA ALA A 38 -1.42 -0.46 0.03
C ALA A 38 -1.39 -1.81 -0.70
N SER A 39 -2.53 -2.50 -0.77
CA SER A 39 -2.65 -3.77 -1.52
C SER A 39 -2.46 -3.58 -3.03
N GLN A 40 -3.05 -2.54 -3.63
CA GLN A 40 -2.90 -2.28 -5.07
C GLN A 40 -1.44 -1.95 -5.43
N LEU A 41 -0.74 -1.18 -4.60
CA LEU A 41 0.67 -0.89 -4.82
C LEU A 41 1.55 -2.13 -4.72
N LEU A 42 1.23 -3.08 -3.83
CA LEU A 42 1.94 -4.35 -3.75
C LEU A 42 1.78 -5.21 -5.01
N TRP A 43 0.60 -5.19 -5.62
CA TRP A 43 0.39 -5.84 -6.93
C TRP A 43 1.25 -5.20 -8.01
N LEU A 44 1.21 -3.87 -8.13
CA LEU A 44 2.02 -3.14 -9.12
C LEU A 44 3.52 -3.38 -8.95
N ILE A 45 4.00 -3.46 -7.70
CA ILE A 45 5.40 -3.82 -7.42
C ILE A 45 5.72 -5.22 -7.96
N GLY A 46 4.84 -6.19 -7.74
CA GLY A 46 5.00 -7.55 -8.24
C GLY A 46 5.07 -7.60 -9.76
N ASP A 47 4.20 -6.84 -10.44
CA ASP A 47 4.18 -6.75 -11.90
C ASP A 47 5.50 -6.16 -12.44
N LEU A 48 5.96 -5.04 -11.87
CA LEU A 48 7.23 -4.40 -12.26
C LEU A 48 8.44 -5.32 -12.03
N GLN A 49 8.46 -6.05 -10.91
CA GLN A 49 9.53 -7.00 -10.62
C GLN A 49 9.53 -8.20 -11.57
N ALA A 50 8.36 -8.61 -12.05
CA ALA A 50 8.23 -9.67 -13.03
C ALA A 50 8.69 -9.24 -14.44
N GLU A 51 8.59 -7.95 -14.78
CA GLU A 51 9.09 -7.38 -16.04
C GLU A 51 10.62 -7.16 -16.04
N GLU A 52 11.23 -7.02 -14.86
CA GLU A 52 12.70 -6.84 -14.70
C GLU A 52 13.50 -8.17 -14.75
N GLY A 53 12.83 -9.33 -14.81
CA GLY A 53 13.43 -10.68 -14.84
C GLY A 53 13.22 -11.42 -16.15
#